data_AF-A0A1E3L3W1-F1
#
_entry.id   AF-A0A1E3L3W1-F1
#
_cell.length_a   1.000
_cell.length_b   1.000
_cell.length_c   1.000
_cell.angle_alpha   90.00
_cell.angle_beta   90.00
_cell.angle_gamma   90.00
#
_symmetry.space_group_name_H-M   'P 1'
#
loop_
_entity.id
_entity.type
_entity.pdbx_description
1 polymer ?
#
loop_
_entity_poly.entity_id
_entity_poly.type
_entity_poly.pdbx_seq_one_letter_code
_entity_poly.pdbx_strand_id
1 'polypeptide(L)'
;MNGIPEKISDDQPKLLVKELGKKYRKWSWLLIIAGAVLFSMIGGPGLATLLGILIGWVFGNVFTNVMVSPKLIKINLKNNPLPTDMTPEQLYDALSSSLHPDDFKVEKHFKKVRVHFKNKTVHVIWLDREKQTYSIISKLRKKAFFLTRYNLGFIEYAYSCVAYPVIKKSIETYNNFKHKKA
;
A
#
# COMPACT_ATOMS: atom_id res chain seq x y z
N MET A 1 -13.20 -2.78 24.02
CA MET A 1 -11.89 -2.15 23.72
C MET A 1 -11.18 -3.06 22.73
N ASN A 2 -11.18 -2.73 21.43
CA ASN A 2 -10.36 -3.50 20.48
C ASN A 2 -8.94 -2.96 20.59
N GLY A 3 -8.01 -3.72 21.17
CA GLY A 3 -6.59 -3.37 21.24
C GLY A 3 -5.97 -3.15 19.86
N ILE A 4 -4.83 -2.47 19.81
CA ILE A 4 -3.93 -2.54 18.65
C ILE A 4 -3.47 -4.01 18.58
N PRO A 5 -3.53 -4.67 17.41
CA PRO A 5 -3.17 -6.09 17.32
C PRO A 5 -1.72 -6.31 17.80
N GLU A 6 -1.54 -7.32 18.66
CA GLU A 6 -0.26 -7.65 19.29
C GLU A 6 0.80 -8.05 18.25
N LYS A 7 0.42 -8.76 17.19
CA LYS A 7 1.28 -9.02 16.03
C LYS A 7 0.45 -9.21 14.77
N ILE A 8 0.89 -8.65 13.66
CA ILE A 8 0.26 -8.84 12.35
C ILE A 8 0.83 -10.12 11.75
N SER A 9 -0.04 -11.07 11.39
CA SER A 9 0.40 -12.29 10.70
C SER A 9 1.14 -11.95 9.39
N ASP A 10 2.27 -12.65 9.14
CA ASP A 10 3.02 -12.55 7.89
C ASP A 10 2.21 -12.95 6.66
N ASP A 11 1.15 -13.73 6.86
CA ASP A 11 0.37 -14.28 5.75
C ASP A 11 -0.77 -13.37 5.32
N GLN A 12 -1.23 -12.44 6.16
CA GLN A 12 -2.29 -11.50 5.80
C GLN A 12 -1.99 -10.69 4.52
N PRO A 13 -0.87 -9.96 4.41
CA PRO A 13 -0.57 -9.23 3.19
C PRO A 13 -0.29 -10.16 1.99
N LYS A 14 0.29 -11.35 2.23
CA LYS A 14 0.54 -12.35 1.17
C LYS A 14 -0.75 -12.93 0.61
N LEU A 15 -1.73 -13.20 1.47
CA LEU A 15 -3.05 -13.70 1.09
C LEU A 15 -3.75 -12.67 0.19
N LEU A 16 -3.76 -11.40 0.59
CA LEU A 16 -4.28 -10.29 -0.20
C LEU A 16 -3.61 -10.20 -1.59
N VAL A 17 -2.28 -10.32 -1.66
CA VAL A 17 -1.57 -10.35 -2.96
C VAL A 17 -2.03 -11.54 -3.80
N LYS A 18 -2.19 -12.73 -3.21
CA LYS A 18 -2.64 -13.94 -3.90
C LYS A 18 -4.08 -13.81 -4.43
N GLU A 19 -4.97 -13.23 -3.64
CA GLU A 19 -6.37 -12.99 -4.02
C GLU A 19 -6.49 -11.97 -5.15
N LEU A 20 -5.76 -10.85 -5.05
CA LEU A 20 -5.66 -9.88 -6.13
C LEU A 20 -5.10 -10.54 -7.40
N GLY A 21 -4.02 -11.32 -7.27
CA GLY A 21 -3.46 -12.12 -8.36
C GLY A 21 -4.50 -13.00 -9.03
N LYS A 22 -5.27 -13.78 -8.27
CA LYS A 22 -6.35 -14.63 -8.81
C LYS A 22 -7.45 -13.80 -9.49
N LYS A 23 -7.88 -12.70 -8.88
CA LYS A 23 -8.95 -11.84 -9.38
C LYS A 23 -8.59 -11.21 -10.73
N TYR A 24 -7.36 -10.72 -10.87
CA TYR A 24 -6.93 -10.01 -12.08
C TYR A 24 -6.30 -10.92 -13.15
N ARG A 25 -5.93 -12.16 -12.81
CA ARG A 25 -5.43 -13.15 -13.77
C ARG A 25 -6.38 -13.38 -14.95
N LYS A 26 -7.70 -13.39 -14.70
CA LYS A 26 -8.70 -13.54 -15.77
C LYS A 26 -8.63 -12.38 -16.78
N TRP A 27 -8.46 -11.15 -16.29
CA TRP A 27 -8.32 -9.96 -17.15
C TRP A 27 -7.03 -9.99 -17.95
N SER A 28 -5.91 -10.43 -17.36
CA SER A 28 -4.65 -10.61 -18.08
C SER A 28 -4.80 -11.61 -19.23
N TRP A 29 -5.49 -12.74 -19.02
CA TRP A 29 -5.77 -13.71 -20.07
C TRP A 29 -6.66 -13.15 -21.18
N LEU A 30 -7.71 -12.40 -20.82
CA LEU A 30 -8.57 -11.74 -21.81
C LEU A 30 -7.77 -10.77 -22.68
N LEU A 31 -6.85 -10.00 -22.11
CA LEU A 31 -5.99 -9.08 -22.85
C LEU A 31 -5.01 -9.82 -23.78
N ILE A 32 -4.48 -10.97 -23.35
CA ILE A 32 -3.62 -11.80 -24.20
C ILE A 32 -4.40 -12.35 -25.39
N ILE A 33 -5.59 -12.92 -25.16
CA ILE A 33 -6.44 -13.48 -26.21
C ILE A 33 -6.89 -12.37 -27.17
N ALA A 34 -7.35 -11.22 -26.64
CA ALA A 34 -7.74 -10.08 -27.45
C ALA A 34 -6.58 -9.55 -28.31
N GLY A 35 -5.37 -9.43 -27.74
CA GLY A 35 -4.17 -9.04 -28.48
C GLY A 35 -3.83 -10.03 -29.61
N ALA A 36 -3.88 -11.34 -29.32
CA ALA A 36 -3.65 -12.38 -30.31
C ALA A 36 -4.64 -12.30 -31.49
N VAL A 37 -5.93 -12.13 -31.20
CA VAL A 37 -6.99 -12.03 -32.21
C VAL A 37 -6.84 -10.76 -33.04
N LEU A 38 -6.72 -9.59 -32.40
CA LEU A 38 -6.61 -8.30 -33.09
C LEU A 38 -5.41 -8.26 -34.05
N PHE A 39 -4.25 -8.74 -33.60
CA PHE A 39 -3.06 -8.75 -34.46
C PHE A 39 -3.14 -9.83 -35.55
N SER A 40 -3.77 -10.97 -35.28
CA SER A 40 -4.02 -12.00 -36.29
C SER A 40 -4.96 -11.52 -37.40
N MET A 41 -5.91 -10.63 -37.09
CA MET A 41 -6.82 -10.05 -38.09
C MET A 41 -6.12 -9.05 -39.01
N ILE A 42 -5.08 -8.36 -38.53
CA ILE A 42 -4.36 -7.33 -39.28
C ILE A 42 -3.18 -7.91 -40.08
N GLY A 43 -2.45 -8.87 -39.50
CA GLY A 43 -1.19 -9.38 -40.08
C GLY A 43 -1.19 -10.87 -40.41
N GLY A 44 -2.34 -11.55 -40.28
CA GLY A 44 -2.49 -12.99 -40.53
C GLY A 44 -2.08 -13.89 -39.35
N PRO A 45 -2.44 -15.18 -39.41
CA PRO A 45 -2.09 -16.17 -38.38
C PRO A 45 -0.59 -16.50 -38.47
N GLY A 46 0.19 -16.12 -37.46
CA GLY A 46 1.64 -16.34 -37.45
C GLY A 46 2.41 -15.34 -36.59
N LEU A 47 3.39 -14.66 -37.18
CA LEU A 47 4.24 -13.69 -36.48
C LEU A 47 3.41 -12.58 -35.82
N ALA A 48 2.35 -12.10 -36.49
CA ALA A 48 1.47 -11.08 -35.94
C ALA A 48 0.73 -11.57 -34.68
N THR A 49 0.24 -12.81 -34.67
CA THR A 49 -0.38 -13.42 -33.49
C THR A 49 0.59 -13.49 -32.30
N LEU A 50 1.85 -13.88 -32.54
CA LEU A 50 2.89 -13.93 -31.50
C LEU A 50 3.20 -12.54 -30.92
N LEU A 51 3.28 -11.51 -31.78
CA LEU A 51 3.43 -10.12 -31.34
C LEU A 51 2.21 -9.66 -30.54
N GLY A 52 1.00 -10.02 -30.97
CA GLY A 52 -0.25 -9.75 -30.25
C GLY A 52 -0.30 -10.39 -28.85
N ILE A 53 0.18 -11.63 -28.71
CA ILE A 53 0.31 -12.33 -27.42
C ILE A 53 1.30 -11.60 -26.51
N LEU A 54 2.49 -11.24 -27.03
CA LEU A 54 3.51 -10.50 -26.29
C LEU A 54 2.98 -9.16 -25.80
N ILE A 55 2.35 -8.39 -26.69
CA ILE A 55 1.75 -7.09 -26.36
C ILE A 55 0.63 -7.28 -25.32
N GLY A 56 -0.29 -8.22 -25.54
CA GLY A 56 -1.36 -8.54 -24.60
C GLY A 56 -0.84 -8.96 -23.23
N TRP A 57 0.28 -9.67 -23.15
CA TRP A 57 0.93 -10.03 -21.90
C TRP A 57 1.53 -8.81 -21.18
N VAL A 58 2.22 -7.92 -21.91
CA VAL A 58 2.74 -6.66 -21.36
C VAL A 58 1.61 -5.78 -20.84
N PHE A 59 0.55 -5.58 -21.63
CA PHE A 59 -0.64 -4.84 -21.20
C PHE A 59 -1.33 -5.51 -20.00
N GLY A 60 -1.40 -6.84 -19.98
CA GLY A 60 -1.92 -7.60 -18.86
C GLY A 60 -1.17 -7.31 -17.56
N ASN A 61 0.16 -7.18 -17.61
CA ASN A 61 0.98 -6.81 -16.46
C ASN A 61 0.77 -5.34 -16.06
N VAL A 62 0.73 -4.41 -17.02
CA VAL A 62 0.51 -2.97 -16.73
C VAL A 62 -0.89 -2.73 -16.14
N PHE A 63 -1.91 -3.41 -16.67
CA PHE A 63 -3.29 -3.29 -16.24
C PHE A 63 -3.47 -3.59 -14.75
N THR A 64 -2.72 -4.57 -14.21
CA THR A 64 -2.77 -4.87 -12.78
C THR A 64 -2.35 -3.69 -11.91
N ASN A 65 -1.30 -2.97 -12.30
CA ASN A 65 -0.87 -1.76 -11.59
C ASN A 65 -1.93 -0.65 -11.74
N VAL A 66 -2.48 -0.44 -12.94
CA VAL A 66 -3.53 0.56 -13.19
C VAL A 66 -4.78 0.31 -12.34
N MET A 67 -5.20 -0.93 -12.15
CA MET A 67 -6.42 -1.24 -11.39
C MET A 67 -6.29 -1.01 -9.88
N VAL A 68 -5.07 -1.02 -9.36
CA VAL A 68 -4.81 -0.90 -7.91
C VAL A 68 -4.27 0.48 -7.53
N SER A 69 -3.64 1.19 -8.48
CA SER A 69 -3.20 2.58 -8.30
C SER A 69 -4.29 3.52 -7.77
N PRO A 70 -5.53 3.58 -8.30
CA PRO A 70 -6.58 4.45 -7.76
C PRO A 70 -6.92 4.15 -6.30
N LYS A 71 -6.90 2.87 -5.90
CA LYS A 71 -7.17 2.46 -4.53
C LYS A 71 -6.04 2.86 -3.59
N LEU A 72 -4.80 2.71 -4.03
CA LEU A 72 -3.62 3.18 -3.30
C LEU A 72 -3.62 4.71 -3.15
N ILE A 73 -3.92 5.43 -4.23
CA ILE A 73 -4.06 6.89 -4.24
C ILE A 73 -5.14 7.33 -3.25
N LYS A 74 -6.30 6.66 -3.24
CA LYS A 74 -7.38 6.96 -2.29
C LYS A 74 -6.96 6.76 -0.83
N ILE A 75 -6.12 5.77 -0.53
CA ILE A 75 -5.57 5.56 0.80
C ILE A 75 -4.58 6.67 1.15
N ASN A 76 -3.70 7.04 0.21
CA ASN A 76 -2.62 8.00 0.42
C ASN A 76 -3.09 9.47 0.48
N LEU A 77 -4.14 9.83 -0.27
CA LEU A 77 -4.71 11.18 -0.31
C LEU A 77 -5.76 11.42 0.79
N LYS A 78 -6.00 10.44 1.66
CA LYS A 78 -6.98 10.60 2.73
C LYS A 78 -6.40 11.46 3.85
N ASN A 79 -6.96 12.65 4.01
CA ASN A 79 -6.78 13.45 5.22
C ASN A 79 -7.69 12.89 6.31
N ASN A 80 -7.10 12.60 7.47
CA ASN A 80 -7.82 12.19 8.66
C ASN A 80 -7.79 13.36 9.65
N PRO A 81 -8.90 13.61 10.38
CA PRO A 81 -8.90 14.62 11.42
C PRO A 81 -7.86 14.26 12.48
N LEU A 82 -7.07 15.26 12.89
CA LEU A 82 -6.14 15.13 13.99
C LEU A 82 -6.92 15.47 15.28
N PRO A 83 -7.15 14.50 16.18
CA PRO A 83 -7.99 14.72 17.36
C PRO A 83 -7.45 15.77 18.34
N THR A 84 -6.16 16.07 18.29
CA THR A 84 -5.49 17.04 19.16
C THR A 84 -4.23 17.54 18.46
N ASP A 85 -3.86 18.81 18.65
CA ASP A 85 -2.61 19.31 18.10
C ASP A 85 -1.43 18.49 18.65
N MET A 86 -0.62 17.95 17.73
CA MET A 86 0.42 16.98 18.02
C MET A 86 1.71 17.41 17.32
N THR A 87 2.83 17.32 18.03
CA THR A 87 4.14 17.54 17.43
C THR A 87 4.67 16.27 16.75
N PRO A 88 5.55 16.38 15.75
CA PRO A 88 6.23 15.21 15.18
C PRO A 88 6.93 14.33 16.24
N GLU A 89 7.42 14.93 17.32
CA GLU A 89 7.99 14.25 18.49
C GLU A 89 6.94 13.38 19.19
N GLN A 90 5.80 13.97 19.55
CA GLN A 90 4.71 13.25 20.20
C GLN A 90 4.15 12.15 19.30
N LEU A 91 4.08 12.38 18.00
CA LEU A 91 3.68 11.38 17.02
C LEU A 91 4.68 10.21 16.97
N TYR A 92 5.99 10.51 17.02
CA TYR A 92 7.03 9.50 17.07
C TYR A 92 6.91 8.65 18.33
N ASP A 93 6.75 9.26 19.49
CA ASP A 93 6.63 8.56 20.77
C ASP A 93 5.35 7.71 20.82
N ALA A 94 4.23 8.27 20.35
CA ALA A 94 2.96 7.57 20.24
C ALA A 94 3.07 6.31 19.38
N LEU A 95 3.67 6.41 18.19
CA LEU A 95 3.80 5.28 17.28
C LEU A 95 4.84 4.26 17.75
N SER A 96 5.96 4.72 18.30
CA SER A 96 7.04 3.83 18.78
C SER A 96 6.62 3.01 19.99
N SER A 97 5.72 3.54 20.83
CA SER A 97 5.20 2.83 22.02
C SER A 97 4.02 1.91 21.72
N SER A 98 3.28 2.17 20.64
CA SER A 98 2.02 1.46 20.35
C SER A 98 2.12 0.41 19.25
N LEU A 99 3.07 0.55 18.33
CA LEU A 99 3.28 -0.40 17.23
C LEU A 99 4.22 -1.52 17.65
N HIS A 100 3.90 -2.76 17.26
CA HIS A 100 4.73 -3.90 17.59
C HIS A 100 6.09 -3.85 16.86
N PRO A 101 7.22 -3.98 17.56
CA PRO A 101 8.57 -3.74 16.99
C PRO A 101 8.97 -4.78 15.93
N ASP A 102 8.44 -6.00 15.97
CA ASP A 102 8.69 -7.02 14.92
C ASP A 102 8.11 -6.62 13.57
N ASP A 103 6.97 -5.94 13.59
CA ASP A 103 6.22 -5.61 12.37
C ASP A 103 6.58 -4.21 11.88
N PHE A 104 6.86 -3.29 12.81
CA PHE A 104 7.01 -1.88 12.55
C PHE A 104 8.35 -1.33 13.05
N LYS A 105 9.01 -0.53 12.20
CA LYS A 105 10.13 0.31 12.62
C LYS A 105 9.76 1.77 12.42
N VAL A 106 9.75 2.55 13.50
CA VAL A 106 9.46 3.98 13.47
C VAL A 106 10.76 4.77 13.37
N GLU A 107 10.83 5.71 12.44
CA GLU A 107 11.99 6.58 12.23
C GLU A 107 11.55 8.05 12.25
N LYS A 108 12.28 8.85 13.02
CA LYS A 108 12.12 10.31 13.02
C LYS A 108 12.81 10.89 11.80
N HIS A 109 12.11 11.77 11.08
CA HIS A 109 12.67 12.53 9.98
C HIS A 109 12.30 14.01 10.15
N PHE A 110 13.06 14.93 9.56
CA PHE A 110 12.79 16.37 9.72
C PHE A 110 11.33 16.72 9.39
N LYS A 111 10.58 17.16 10.41
CA LYS A 111 9.14 17.50 10.42
C LYS A 111 8.16 16.36 10.06
N LYS A 112 8.59 15.09 10.04
CA LYS A 112 7.76 13.94 9.61
C LYS A 112 8.12 12.68 10.39
N VAL A 113 7.15 11.77 10.51
CA VAL A 113 7.41 10.44 11.05
C VAL A 113 7.29 9.41 9.93
N ARG A 114 8.27 8.52 9.83
CA ARG A 114 8.25 7.39 8.90
C ARG A 114 8.04 6.10 9.66
N VAL A 115 7.12 5.28 9.20
CA VAL A 115 6.86 3.95 9.75
C VAL A 115 7.16 2.93 8.66
N HIS A 116 8.14 2.06 8.88
CA HIS A 116 8.43 0.95 7.99
C HIS A 116 7.62 -0.25 8.44
N PHE A 117 6.95 -0.93 7.51
CA PHE A 117 6.18 -2.14 7.81
C PHE A 117 6.81 -3.35 7.11
N LYS A 118 7.22 -4.36 7.89
CA LYS A 118 7.85 -5.62 7.45
C LYS A 118 8.98 -5.44 6.44
N ASN A 119 9.67 -4.30 6.47
CA ASN A 119 10.70 -3.92 5.48
C ASN A 119 10.21 -3.91 4.01
N LYS A 120 8.88 -3.87 3.78
CA LYS A 120 8.29 -3.85 2.44
C LYS A 120 7.76 -2.47 2.07
N THR A 121 7.03 -1.83 2.97
CA THR A 121 6.44 -0.51 2.75
C THR A 121 6.95 0.51 3.77
N VAL A 122 6.94 1.77 3.38
CA VAL A 122 7.23 2.93 4.21
C VAL A 122 6.01 3.84 4.18
N HIS A 123 5.53 4.20 5.36
CA HIS A 123 4.39 5.07 5.59
C HIS A 123 4.90 6.40 6.13
N VAL A 124 4.80 7.45 5.33
CA VAL A 124 5.18 8.80 5.71
C VAL A 124 3.96 9.52 6.24
N ILE A 125 4.02 9.93 7.50
CA ILE A 125 2.93 10.62 8.17
C ILE A 125 3.23 12.10 8.16
N TRP A 126 2.32 12.86 7.57
CA TRP A 126 2.39 14.31 7.50
C TRP A 126 1.31 14.92 8.38
N LEU A 127 1.72 15.86 9.22
CA LEU A 127 0.83 16.64 10.07
C LEU A 127 0.60 18.00 9.41
N ASP A 128 -0.66 18.35 9.20
CA ASP A 128 -1.11 19.68 8.83
C ASP A 128 -1.76 20.30 10.07
N ARG A 129 -1.00 21.16 10.76
CA ARG A 129 -1.45 21.79 12.02
C ARG A 129 -2.48 22.88 11.78
N GLU A 130 -2.40 23.59 10.66
CA GLU A 130 -3.35 24.65 10.31
C GLU A 130 -4.75 24.07 10.11
N LYS A 131 -4.84 22.94 9.41
CA LYS A 131 -6.11 22.25 9.16
C LYS A 131 -6.47 21.22 10.22
N GLN A 132 -5.63 21.01 11.23
CA GLN A 132 -5.75 19.93 12.21
C GLN A 132 -6.03 18.57 11.54
N THR A 133 -5.22 18.20 10.56
CA THR A 133 -5.34 16.91 9.87
C THR A 133 -4.00 16.20 9.77
N TYR A 134 -4.05 14.91 9.49
CA TYR A 134 -2.88 14.14 9.09
C TYR A 134 -3.16 13.27 7.87
N SER A 135 -2.12 13.04 7.09
CA SER A 135 -2.15 12.10 5.96
C SER A 135 -1.09 11.01 6.15
N ILE A 136 -1.41 9.80 5.69
CA ILE A 136 -0.51 8.65 5.71
C ILE A 136 -0.21 8.28 4.26
N ILE A 137 0.99 8.61 3.79
CA ILE A 137 1.43 8.29 2.44
C ILE A 137 2.25 7.02 2.47
N SER A 138 1.68 5.95 1.93
CA SER A 138 2.29 4.62 1.89
C SER A 138 3.00 4.40 0.55
N LYS A 139 4.25 3.95 0.61
CA LYS A 139 5.05 3.62 -0.57
C LYS A 139 5.84 2.34 -0.40
N LEU A 140 6.08 1.62 -1.49
CA LEU A 140 6.99 0.48 -1.47
C LEU A 140 8.45 0.93 -1.24
N ARG A 141 9.21 0.17 -0.45
CA ARG A 141 10.63 0.47 -0.20
C ARG A 141 11.45 0.16 -1.47
N LYS A 142 12.38 1.05 -1.83
CA LYS A 142 13.28 0.86 -3.00
C LYS A 142 14.00 -0.51 -3.00
N LYS A 143 14.46 -0.99 -1.84
CA LYS A 143 15.09 -2.32 -1.73
C LYS A 143 14.12 -3.47 -2.05
N ALA A 144 12.85 -3.35 -1.66
CA ALA A 144 11.82 -4.34 -2.00
C ALA A 144 11.40 -4.25 -3.47
N PHE A 145 11.48 -3.07 -4.09
CA PHE A 145 11.24 -2.88 -5.51
C PHE A 145 12.18 -3.72 -6.39
N PHE A 146 13.49 -3.74 -6.08
CA PHE A 146 14.48 -4.52 -6.85
C PHE A 146 14.34 -6.05 -6.70
N LEU A 147 13.85 -6.51 -5.54
CA LEU A 147 13.72 -7.94 -5.24
C LEU A 147 12.42 -8.56 -5.77
N THR A 148 11.44 -7.75 -6.18
CA THR A 148 10.12 -8.25 -6.58
C THR A 148 9.79 -7.80 -8.01
N ARG A 149 10.03 -8.68 -8.98
CA ARG A 149 9.91 -8.34 -10.42
C ARG A 149 8.47 -8.28 -10.96
N TYR A 150 7.48 -8.76 -10.21
CA TYR A 150 6.07 -8.82 -10.66
C TYR A 150 5.11 -8.31 -9.57
N ASN A 151 4.02 -7.66 -10.00
CA ASN A 151 2.90 -7.22 -9.16
C ASN A 151 3.26 -6.21 -8.05
N LEU A 152 4.21 -5.31 -8.31
CA LEU A 152 4.65 -4.27 -7.37
C LEU A 152 3.46 -3.46 -6.80
N GLY A 153 2.49 -3.08 -7.64
CA GLY A 153 1.30 -2.36 -7.19
C GLY A 153 0.41 -3.18 -6.23
N PHE A 154 0.32 -4.50 -6.40
CA PHE A 154 -0.45 -5.36 -5.48
C PHE A 154 0.26 -5.51 -4.15
N ILE A 155 1.58 -5.63 -4.16
CA ILE A 155 2.38 -5.72 -2.93
C ILE A 155 2.26 -4.40 -2.18
N GLU A 156 2.50 -3.28 -2.85
CA GLU A 156 2.39 -1.95 -2.24
C GLU A 156 0.99 -1.74 -1.64
N TYR A 157 -0.06 -2.08 -2.39
CA TYR A 157 -1.43 -1.95 -1.91
C TYR A 157 -1.77 -2.89 -0.76
N ALA A 158 -1.44 -4.19 -0.85
CA ALA A 158 -1.77 -5.15 0.19
C ALA A 158 -1.09 -4.81 1.52
N TYR A 159 0.21 -4.50 1.48
CA TYR A 159 0.95 -4.10 2.68
C TYR A 159 0.45 -2.75 3.21
N SER A 160 0.05 -1.81 2.33
CA SER A 160 -0.57 -0.55 2.75
C SER A 160 -1.94 -0.74 3.39
N CYS A 161 -2.79 -1.61 2.84
CA CYS A 161 -4.10 -1.92 3.39
C CYS A 161 -4.03 -2.54 4.78
N VAL A 162 -3.01 -3.36 5.04
CA VAL A 162 -2.80 -3.98 6.36
C VAL A 162 -2.21 -2.98 7.35
N ALA A 163 -1.20 -2.21 6.97
CA ALA A 163 -0.52 -1.28 7.88
C ALA A 163 -1.35 -0.02 8.19
N TYR A 164 -2.06 0.54 7.20
CA TYR A 164 -2.81 1.79 7.34
C TYR A 164 -3.77 1.82 8.53
N PRO A 165 -4.70 0.85 8.72
CA PRO A 165 -5.64 0.89 9.84
C PRO A 165 -4.95 0.78 11.20
N VAL A 166 -3.84 0.05 11.28
CA VAL A 166 -3.06 -0.11 12.53
C VAL A 166 -2.36 1.20 12.90
N ILE A 167 -1.68 1.84 11.95
CA ILE A 167 -1.04 3.14 12.14
C ILE A 167 -2.10 4.19 12.51
N LYS A 168 -3.20 4.25 11.76
CA LYS A 168 -4.31 5.17 12.01
C LYS A 168 -4.86 5.01 13.43
N LYS A 169 -5.19 3.78 13.83
CA LYS A 169 -5.73 3.48 15.16
C LYS A 169 -4.74 3.83 16.28
N SER A 170 -3.44 3.65 16.04
CA SER A 170 -2.38 4.01 16.98
C SER A 170 -2.37 5.52 17.25
N ILE A 171 -2.47 6.33 16.19
CA ILE A 171 -2.59 7.79 16.30
C ILE A 171 -3.87 8.18 17.05
N GLU A 172 -5.01 7.57 16.71
CA GLU A 172 -6.30 7.86 17.35
C GLU A 172 -6.32 7.45 18.84
N THR A 173 -5.70 6.33 19.19
CA THR A 173 -5.69 5.80 20.57
C THR A 173 -4.84 6.65 21.50
N TYR A 174 -3.67 7.11 21.04
CA TYR A 174 -2.82 8.01 21.84
C TYR A 174 -3.55 9.28 22.27
N ASN A 175 -4.39 9.84 21.39
CA ASN A 175 -5.16 11.04 21.70
C ASN A 175 -6.23 10.79 22.78
N ASN A 176 -6.85 9.60 22.81
CA ASN A 176 -7.84 9.25 23.83
C ASN A 176 -7.22 9.08 25.23
N PHE A 177 -5.94 8.72 25.33
CA PHE A 177 -5.24 8.60 26.61
C PHE A 177 -4.88 9.97 27.21
N LYS A 178 -4.63 10.98 26.39
CA LYS A 178 -4.27 12.33 26.86
C LYS A 178 -5.48 13.09 27.40
N HIS A 179 -6.66 12.93 26.79
CA HIS A 179 -7.92 13.55 27.23
C HIS A 179 -8.52 12.93 28.51
N LYS A 180 -8.09 11.73 28.93
CA LYS A 180 -8.51 11.12 30.21
C LYS A 180 -7.64 11.52 31.41
N LYS A 181 -6.51 12.20 31.17
CA LYS A 181 -5.56 12.62 32.21
C LYS A 181 -5.58 14.14 32.47
N ALA A 182 -6.41 14.89 31.75
CA ALA A 182 -6.70 16.29 32.00
C ALA A 182 -8.03 16.40 32.74
#